data_AF-A0A1A8GLL6-F1
#
_entry.id   AF-A0A1A8GLL6-F1
#
_cell.length_a   1.000
_cell.length_b   1.000
_cell.length_c   1.000
_cell.angle_alpha   90.00
_cell.angle_beta   90.00
_cell.angle_gamma   90.00
#
_symmetry.space_group_name_H-M   'P 1'
#
loop_
_entity.id
_entity.type
_entity.pdbx_description
1 polymer ?
#
loop_
_entity_poly.entity_id
_entity_poly.type
_entity_poly.pdbx_seq_one_letter_code
_entity_poly.pdbx_strand_id
1 'polypeptide(L)'
;VAELLSGRGLVLPFSGVGDFRKEVVFVGLTSGLHRHTLDSLAELLRCRFEEQGLLQGDGRGFEPHLTIMKLSRASKLRSQGIKRVGPALYSEYTDKFFGNQMVERVDLCSMLKKKQQDGYYHTETSLQLGGRRRSEPDEAELLRVSKRLVEDAVNRALQQYKQETLQNGGGPNVAAVQPPGSTEETPTKTDTTANSSTDNRK
;
A
#
# COMPACT_ATOMS: atom_id res chain seq x y z
N VAL A 1 -5.24 -10.09 18.17
CA VAL A 1 -4.30 -10.04 17.02
C VAL A 1 -4.99 -9.61 15.73
N ALA A 2 -6.05 -10.29 15.27
CA ALA A 2 -6.80 -9.87 14.07
C ALA A 2 -7.31 -8.41 14.14
N GLU A 3 -7.76 -7.97 15.33
CA GLU A 3 -8.16 -6.57 15.61
C GLU A 3 -7.01 -5.57 15.47
N LEU A 4 -5.81 -5.94 15.93
CA LEU A 4 -4.59 -5.11 15.88
C LEU A 4 -4.19 -4.81 14.43
N LEU A 5 -4.39 -5.78 13.54
CA LEU A 5 -4.17 -5.62 12.10
C LEU A 5 -5.39 -4.99 11.38
N SER A 6 -6.53 -4.87 12.08
CA SER A 6 -7.80 -4.35 11.56
C SER A 6 -8.24 -5.01 10.24
N GLY A 7 -7.94 -6.30 10.08
CA GLY A 7 -8.19 -7.05 8.84
C GLY A 7 -7.30 -6.70 7.64
N ARG A 8 -6.29 -5.83 7.80
CA ARG A 8 -5.32 -5.45 6.76
C ARG A 8 -4.01 -6.21 6.92
N GLY A 9 -3.30 -6.47 5.81
CA GLY A 9 -1.96 -7.05 5.87
C GLY A 9 -0.94 -6.06 6.43
N LEU A 10 -0.01 -6.56 7.24
CA LEU A 10 1.17 -5.79 7.67
C LEU A 10 2.29 -6.00 6.64
N VAL A 11 2.81 -4.92 6.08
CA VAL A 11 3.93 -4.93 5.13
C VAL A 11 5.10 -4.15 5.74
N LEU A 12 6.28 -4.75 5.71
CA LEU A 12 7.52 -4.23 6.29
C LEU A 12 8.50 -3.84 5.18
N PRO A 13 8.73 -2.54 4.92
CA PRO A 13 9.71 -2.08 3.95
C PRO A 13 11.11 -2.09 4.57
N PHE A 14 12.04 -2.81 3.95
CA PHE A 14 13.42 -2.93 4.40
C PHE A 14 14.34 -2.05 3.57
N SER A 15 15.10 -1.18 4.24
CA SER A 15 16.00 -0.22 3.59
C SER A 15 17.20 0.10 4.46
N GLY A 16 18.35 0.26 3.80
CA GLY A 16 19.61 0.64 4.40
C GLY A 16 20.26 -0.45 5.26
N VAL A 17 21.56 -0.29 5.53
CA VAL A 17 22.35 -1.22 6.34
C VAL A 17 22.91 -0.51 7.56
N GLY A 18 22.58 -1.04 8.74
CA GLY A 18 23.06 -0.57 10.03
C GLY A 18 23.88 -1.63 10.78
N ASP A 19 24.46 -1.23 11.90
CA ASP A 19 25.21 -2.14 12.77
C ASP A 19 24.90 -1.93 14.27
N PHE A 20 25.13 -2.99 15.05
CA PHE A 20 25.31 -2.89 16.49
C PHE A 20 26.79 -3.13 16.83
N ARG A 21 27.48 -2.07 17.26
CA ARG A 21 28.90 -2.07 17.70
C ARG A 21 29.90 -2.57 16.64
N LYS A 22 29.49 -2.62 15.38
CA LYS A 22 30.16 -3.27 14.24
C LYS A 22 30.36 -4.77 14.42
N GLU A 23 29.60 -5.42 15.33
CA GLU A 23 29.65 -6.87 15.57
C GLU A 23 28.45 -7.63 14.97
N VAL A 24 27.32 -6.95 14.83
CA VAL A 24 26.11 -7.41 14.14
C VAL A 24 25.80 -6.41 13.05
N VAL A 25 25.58 -6.87 11.82
CA VAL A 25 25.16 -6.03 10.68
C VAL A 25 23.77 -6.48 10.24
N PHE A 26 22.89 -5.52 9.96
CA PHE A 26 21.48 -5.76 9.68
C PHE A 26 20.93 -4.79 8.62
N VAL A 27 19.88 -5.20 7.93
CA VAL A 27 19.04 -4.31 7.12
C VAL A 27 17.99 -3.66 8.02
N GLY A 28 17.83 -2.34 7.89
CA GLY A 28 16.90 -1.54 8.67
C GLY A 28 15.45 -1.69 8.22
N LEU A 29 14.52 -1.54 9.16
CA LEU A 29 13.10 -1.32 8.85
C LEU A 29 12.88 0.20 8.68
N THR A 30 12.18 0.62 7.63
CA THR A 30 11.90 2.06 7.42
C THR A 30 10.98 2.63 8.51
N SER A 31 10.98 3.95 8.69
CA SER A 31 9.97 4.64 9.48
C SER A 31 8.61 4.63 8.77
N GLY A 32 7.52 4.56 9.54
CA GLY A 32 6.15 4.61 9.03
C GLY A 32 5.15 3.88 9.93
N LEU A 33 3.88 3.87 9.54
CA LEU A 33 2.79 3.27 10.33
C LEU A 33 3.02 1.77 10.62
N HIS A 34 3.64 1.06 9.68
CA HIS A 34 4.01 -0.36 9.84
C HIS A 34 4.94 -0.62 11.03
N ARG A 35 5.81 0.34 11.39
CA ARG A 35 6.67 0.24 12.57
C ARG A 35 5.82 0.24 13.83
N HIS A 36 4.90 1.19 13.99
CA HIS A 36 3.99 1.25 15.13
C HIS A 36 3.09 0.00 15.24
N THR A 37 2.58 -0.52 14.12
CA THR A 37 1.82 -1.78 14.13
C THR A 37 2.67 -2.97 14.58
N LEU A 38 3.94 -3.04 14.16
CA LEU A 38 4.87 -4.09 14.55
C LEU A 38 5.29 -3.96 16.03
N ASP A 39 5.53 -2.75 16.52
CA ASP A 39 5.85 -2.47 17.92
C ASP A 39 4.67 -2.90 18.83
N SER A 40 3.42 -2.53 18.47
CA SER A 40 2.23 -2.97 19.20
C SER A 40 2.01 -4.49 19.17
N LEU A 41 2.41 -5.17 18.10
CA LEU A 41 2.37 -6.63 18.01
C LEU A 41 3.41 -7.27 18.91
N ALA A 42 4.63 -6.73 18.94
CA ALA A 42 5.71 -7.18 19.80
C ALA A 42 5.36 -6.99 21.29
N GLU A 43 4.77 -5.85 21.66
CA GLU A 43 4.32 -5.57 23.01
C GLU A 43 3.18 -6.51 23.44
N LEU A 44 2.16 -6.69 22.58
CA LEU A 44 1.07 -7.64 22.84
C LEU A 44 1.60 -9.07 23.08
N LEU A 45 2.57 -9.52 22.28
CA LEU A 45 3.19 -10.84 22.47
C LEU A 45 4.01 -10.90 23.76
N ARG A 46 4.78 -9.85 24.10
CA ARG A 46 5.53 -9.76 25.36
C ARG A 46 4.60 -9.87 26.56
N CYS A 47 3.57 -9.03 26.65
CA CYS A 47 2.62 -9.04 27.76
C CYS A 47 1.99 -10.43 27.95
N ARG A 48 1.59 -11.11 26.87
CA ARG A 48 1.03 -12.48 26.97
C ARG A 48 2.03 -13.52 27.46
N PHE A 49 3.32 -13.39 27.13
CA PHE A 49 4.33 -14.31 27.65
C PHE A 49 4.70 -14.00 29.11
N GLU A 50 4.71 -12.73 29.51
CA GLU A 50 4.92 -12.30 30.90
C GLU A 50 3.75 -12.72 31.81
N GLU A 51 2.49 -12.53 31.37
CA GLU A 51 1.27 -13.03 32.04
C GLU A 51 1.31 -14.54 32.32
N GLN A 52 1.96 -15.32 31.45
CA GLN A 52 2.12 -16.78 31.59
C GLN A 52 3.42 -17.17 32.34
N GLY A 53 4.19 -16.21 32.85
CA GLY A 53 5.46 -16.46 33.55
C GLY A 53 6.59 -16.99 32.65
N LEU A 54 6.45 -16.89 31.32
CA LEU A 54 7.41 -17.41 30.35
C LEU A 54 8.57 -16.45 30.05
N LEU A 55 8.41 -15.17 30.39
CA LEU A 55 9.44 -14.13 30.26
C LEU A 55 9.59 -13.36 31.57
N GLN A 56 10.82 -12.98 31.86
CA GLN A 56 11.13 -11.88 32.77
C GLN A 56 11.67 -10.75 31.90
N GLY A 57 11.00 -9.59 31.92
CA GLY A 57 11.36 -8.45 31.08
C GLY A 57 12.81 -8.02 31.29
N ASP A 58 13.58 -7.93 30.20
CA ASP A 58 15.01 -7.57 30.25
C ASP A 58 15.28 -6.06 30.15
N GLY A 59 14.21 -5.26 30.16
CA GLY A 59 14.23 -3.80 30.09
C GLY A 59 14.70 -3.21 28.75
N ARG A 60 14.95 -4.03 27.72
CA ARG A 60 15.43 -3.53 26.42
C ARG A 60 14.29 -3.20 25.48
N GLY A 61 14.40 -2.04 24.83
CA GLY A 61 13.49 -1.63 23.77
C GLY A 61 13.51 -2.59 22.59
N PHE A 62 12.37 -2.71 21.91
CA PHE A 62 12.24 -3.52 20.71
C PHE A 62 12.73 -2.73 19.49
N GLU A 63 13.88 -3.14 18.93
CA GLU A 63 14.41 -2.60 17.67
C GLU A 63 14.37 -3.69 16.58
N PRO A 64 13.34 -3.71 15.70
CA PRO A 64 13.19 -4.68 14.64
C PRO A 64 14.26 -4.49 13.56
N HIS A 65 15.02 -5.54 13.29
CA HIS A 65 16.12 -5.51 12.34
C HIS A 65 16.29 -6.86 11.64
N LEU A 66 16.57 -6.85 10.34
CA LEU A 66 16.85 -8.07 9.58
C LEU A 66 18.36 -8.35 9.62
N THR A 67 18.82 -9.16 10.57
CA THR A 67 20.25 -9.52 10.68
C THR A 67 20.74 -10.20 9.40
N ILE A 68 21.83 -9.67 8.82
CA ILE A 68 22.57 -10.31 7.73
C ILE A 68 23.94 -10.88 8.16
N MET A 69 24.56 -10.37 9.23
CA MET A 69 25.84 -10.87 9.74
C MET A 69 25.95 -10.78 11.28
N LYS A 70 26.55 -11.78 11.94
CA LYS A 70 26.93 -11.74 13.37
C LYS A 70 28.32 -12.34 13.60
N LEU A 71 29.30 -11.53 14.03
CA LEU A 71 30.65 -12.01 14.35
C LEU A 71 30.69 -12.99 15.53
N SER A 72 29.69 -12.98 16.41
CA SER A 72 29.52 -13.98 17.48
C SER A 72 29.34 -15.42 16.96
N ARG A 73 28.94 -15.60 15.69
CA ARG A 73 28.86 -16.92 15.03
C ARG A 73 30.14 -17.29 14.27
N ALA A 74 31.11 -16.39 14.15
CA ALA A 74 32.37 -16.57 13.43
C ALA A 74 33.58 -16.60 14.40
N SER A 75 33.59 -17.57 15.32
CA SER A 75 34.62 -17.68 16.37
C SER A 75 36.06 -17.65 15.84
N LYS A 76 36.33 -18.32 14.71
CA LYS A 76 37.65 -18.34 14.05
C LYS A 76 38.15 -16.94 13.67
N LEU A 77 37.28 -16.10 13.08
CA LEU A 77 37.62 -14.72 12.73
C LEU A 77 37.91 -13.89 13.99
N ARG A 78 37.14 -14.09 15.06
CA ARG A 78 37.38 -13.42 16.35
C ARG A 78 38.72 -13.82 16.99
N SER A 79 39.11 -15.09 16.91
CA SER A 79 40.44 -15.54 17.37
C SER A 79 41.59 -14.99 16.51
N GLN A 80 41.33 -14.67 15.23
CA GLN A 80 42.27 -13.98 14.34
C GLN A 80 42.28 -12.45 14.53
N GLY A 81 41.63 -11.93 15.58
CA GLY A 81 41.60 -10.50 15.91
C GLY A 81 40.49 -9.69 15.24
N ILE A 82 39.72 -10.29 14.32
CA ILE A 82 38.61 -9.62 13.63
C ILE A 82 37.41 -9.50 14.58
N LYS A 83 37.37 -8.38 15.30
CA LYS A 83 36.33 -8.07 16.30
C LYS A 83 35.24 -7.12 15.78
N ARG A 84 35.40 -6.53 14.59
CA ARG A 84 34.46 -5.59 13.98
C ARG A 84 34.42 -5.76 12.46
N VAL A 85 33.25 -5.54 11.87
CA VAL A 85 33.05 -5.44 10.43
C VAL A 85 33.46 -4.04 9.96
N GLY A 86 34.28 -3.96 8.91
CA GLY A 86 34.69 -2.69 8.31
C GLY A 86 33.52 -2.02 7.58
N PRO A 87 33.19 -0.73 7.85
CA PRO A 87 32.05 -0.06 7.22
C PRO A 87 32.08 -0.03 5.68
N ALA A 88 33.28 -0.01 5.08
CA ALA A 88 33.46 -0.08 3.63
C ALA A 88 32.90 -1.38 3.00
N LEU A 89 32.68 -2.44 3.78
CA LEU A 89 32.07 -3.69 3.30
C LEU A 89 30.56 -3.56 3.04
N TYR A 90 29.92 -2.50 3.53
CA TYR A 90 28.48 -2.26 3.38
C TYR A 90 28.11 -0.81 3.03
N SER A 91 29.10 0.05 2.73
CA SER A 91 28.87 1.48 2.45
C SER A 91 27.98 1.72 1.23
N GLU A 92 28.07 0.89 0.19
CA GLU A 92 27.21 0.99 -1.01
C GLU A 92 25.74 0.60 -0.75
N TYR A 93 25.46 0.06 0.44
CA TYR A 93 24.15 -0.45 0.82
C TYR A 93 23.48 0.36 1.94
N THR A 94 24.12 1.45 2.43
CA THR A 94 23.62 2.25 3.56
C THR A 94 22.24 2.84 3.33
N ASP A 95 21.91 3.18 2.08
CA ASP A 95 20.63 3.77 1.68
C ASP A 95 19.84 2.88 0.72
N LYS A 96 20.29 1.64 0.48
CA LYS A 96 19.66 0.75 -0.51
C LYS A 96 18.30 0.25 -0.02
N PHE A 97 17.27 0.41 -0.84
CA PHE A 97 16.00 -0.28 -0.64
C PHE A 97 16.14 -1.77 -1.01
N PHE A 98 15.77 -2.67 -0.09
CA PHE A 98 15.87 -4.12 -0.25
C PHE A 98 14.55 -4.79 -0.63
N GLY A 99 13.41 -4.14 -0.38
CA GLY A 99 12.09 -4.65 -0.74
C GLY A 99 11.06 -4.59 0.39
N ASN A 100 9.89 -5.16 0.13
CA ASN A 100 8.76 -5.23 1.05
C ASN A 100 8.51 -6.68 1.46
N GLN A 101 8.39 -6.93 2.77
CA GLN A 101 7.98 -8.24 3.31
C GLN A 101 6.56 -8.16 3.86
N MET A 102 5.62 -8.93 3.31
CA MET A 102 4.31 -9.13 3.94
C MET A 102 4.46 -10.06 5.14
N VAL A 103 3.86 -9.71 6.28
CA VAL A 103 3.88 -10.53 7.50
C VAL A 103 2.70 -11.49 7.47
N GLU A 104 2.96 -12.73 7.07
CA GLU A 104 1.94 -13.78 6.98
C GLU A 104 1.79 -14.58 8.27
N ARG A 105 2.85 -14.69 9.07
CA ARG A 105 2.97 -15.63 10.20
C ARG A 105 3.97 -15.16 11.25
N VAL A 106 3.79 -15.61 12.50
CA VAL A 106 4.77 -15.54 13.58
C VAL A 106 5.08 -16.97 14.04
N ASP A 107 6.37 -17.31 14.11
CA ASP A 107 6.83 -18.65 14.48
C ASP A 107 7.50 -18.63 15.87
N LEU A 108 7.13 -19.59 16.73
CA LEU A 108 7.84 -19.84 17.99
C LEU A 108 9.03 -20.75 17.70
N CYS A 109 10.23 -20.15 17.62
CA CYS A 109 11.44 -20.83 17.17
C CYS A 109 12.41 -21.15 18.31
N SER A 110 13.01 -22.35 18.28
CA SER A 110 14.12 -22.71 19.17
C SER A 110 15.46 -22.19 18.63
N MET A 111 16.23 -21.54 19.51
CA MET A 111 17.57 -21.04 19.20
C MET A 111 18.68 -22.11 19.26
N LEU A 112 18.40 -23.27 19.87
CA LEU A 112 19.40 -24.29 20.19
C LEU A 112 19.15 -25.65 19.53
N LYS A 113 17.90 -25.99 19.19
CA LYS A 113 17.60 -27.21 18.42
C LYS A 113 18.18 -27.12 17.01
N LYS A 114 18.41 -28.29 16.40
CA LYS A 114 18.90 -28.40 15.01
C LYS A 114 17.93 -27.70 14.05
N LYS A 115 18.49 -26.91 13.14
CA LYS A 115 17.76 -26.24 12.04
C LYS A 115 16.99 -27.23 11.16
N GLN A 116 15.95 -26.72 10.50
CA GLN A 116 15.21 -27.43 9.46
C GLN A 116 16.10 -27.67 8.22
N GLN A 117 15.64 -28.51 7.29
CA GLN A 117 16.41 -28.94 6.12
C GLN A 117 16.71 -27.80 5.13
N ASP A 118 15.84 -26.79 5.08
CA ASP A 118 15.98 -25.54 4.33
C ASP A 118 16.94 -24.53 5.01
N GLY A 119 17.43 -24.84 6.22
CA GLY A 119 18.25 -23.95 7.03
C GLY A 119 17.46 -22.94 7.88
N TYR A 120 16.13 -23.00 7.93
CA TYR A 120 15.33 -22.21 8.87
C TYR A 120 15.48 -22.72 10.31
N TYR A 121 15.01 -21.94 11.28
CA TYR A 121 15.03 -22.35 12.69
C TYR A 121 14.06 -23.53 12.94
N HIS A 122 14.30 -24.30 14.00
CA HIS A 122 13.31 -25.28 14.44
C HIS A 122 12.09 -24.55 15.01
N THR A 123 10.92 -24.79 14.42
CA THR A 123 9.65 -24.16 14.83
C THR A 123 8.86 -25.12 15.71
N GLU A 124 8.52 -24.70 16.94
CA GLU A 124 7.66 -25.46 17.85
C GLU A 124 6.18 -25.31 17.47
N THR A 125 5.77 -24.09 17.10
CA THR A 125 4.41 -23.77 16.65
C THR A 125 4.40 -22.46 15.86
N SER A 126 3.29 -22.20 15.17
CA SER A 126 3.12 -21.11 14.21
C SER A 126 1.74 -20.44 14.35
N LEU A 127 1.72 -19.12 14.46
CA LEU A 127 0.53 -18.29 14.47
C LEU A 127 0.37 -17.58 13.12
N GLN A 128 -0.67 -17.95 12.36
CA GLN A 128 -1.00 -17.27 11.11
C GLN A 128 -1.59 -15.87 11.38
N LEU A 129 -1.05 -14.86 10.71
CA LEU A 129 -1.46 -13.46 10.79
C LEU A 129 -2.17 -12.99 9.53
N GLY A 130 -1.82 -13.57 8.38
CA GLY A 130 -2.63 -13.47 7.18
C GLY A 130 -3.99 -14.13 7.45
N GLY A 131 -5.04 -13.33 7.58
CA GLY A 131 -6.38 -13.84 7.34
C GLY A 131 -6.39 -14.50 5.96
N ARG A 132 -7.17 -15.58 5.78
CA ARG A 132 -7.50 -16.06 4.43
C ARG A 132 -7.83 -14.83 3.61
N ARG A 133 -7.18 -14.65 2.45
CA ARG A 133 -7.69 -13.70 1.47
C ARG A 133 -9.20 -13.97 1.40
N ARG A 134 -10.04 -12.96 1.62
CA ARG A 134 -11.21 -12.87 0.74
C ARG A 134 -10.56 -12.93 -0.63
N SER A 135 -10.79 -14.03 -1.34
CA SER A 135 -10.27 -14.21 -2.70
C SER A 135 -10.43 -12.87 -3.40
N GLU A 136 -9.42 -12.43 -4.16
CA GLU A 136 -9.67 -11.30 -5.07
C GLU A 136 -10.96 -11.65 -5.81
N PRO A 137 -12.01 -10.79 -5.74
CA PRO A 137 -13.30 -11.13 -6.31
C PRO A 137 -13.04 -11.50 -7.76
N ASP A 138 -13.48 -12.68 -8.18
CA ASP A 138 -13.13 -13.14 -9.51
C ASP A 138 -13.66 -12.15 -10.56
N GLU A 139 -13.11 -12.16 -11.77
CA GLU A 139 -13.50 -11.19 -12.79
C GLU A 139 -15.01 -11.22 -13.09
N ALA A 140 -15.68 -12.36 -12.89
CA ALA A 140 -17.12 -12.48 -13.05
C ALA A 140 -17.90 -11.92 -11.84
N GLU A 141 -17.38 -11.97 -10.62
CA GLU A 141 -17.92 -11.23 -9.46
C GLU A 141 -17.79 -9.71 -9.68
N LEU A 142 -16.61 -9.24 -10.09
CA LEU A 142 -16.39 -7.82 -10.43
C LEU A 142 -17.31 -7.35 -11.55
N LEU A 143 -17.47 -8.15 -12.62
CA LEU A 143 -18.35 -7.85 -13.74
C LEU A 143 -19.84 -7.86 -13.35
N ARG A 144 -20.24 -8.73 -12.41
CA ARG A 144 -21.60 -8.74 -11.85
C ARG A 144 -21.88 -7.48 -11.02
N VAL A 145 -20.93 -7.07 -10.18
CA VAL A 145 -21.07 -5.86 -9.36
C VAL A 145 -21.09 -4.60 -10.23
N SER A 146 -20.19 -4.48 -11.22
CA SER A 146 -20.17 -3.32 -12.12
C SER A 146 -21.44 -3.23 -12.96
N LYS A 147 -21.92 -4.34 -13.53
CA LYS A 147 -23.20 -4.39 -14.26
C LYS A 147 -24.37 -3.90 -13.39
N ARG A 148 -24.49 -4.40 -12.16
CA ARG A 148 -25.57 -4.01 -11.24
C ARG A 148 -25.51 -2.51 -10.89
N LEU A 149 -24.31 -1.96 -10.65
CA LEU A 149 -24.13 -0.54 -10.37
C LEU A 149 -24.57 0.34 -11.54
N VAL A 150 -24.27 -0.08 -12.78
CA VAL A 150 -24.72 0.61 -14.00
C VAL A 150 -26.25 0.51 -14.16
N GLU A 151 -26.83 -0.68 -14.00
CA GLU A 151 -28.29 -0.87 -14.06
C GLU A 151 -29.03 -0.01 -13.01
N ASP A 152 -28.57 0.00 -11.77
CA ASP A 152 -29.13 0.84 -10.69
C ASP A 152 -29.00 2.35 -11.00
N ALA A 153 -27.89 2.78 -11.60
CA ALA A 153 -27.69 4.18 -12.01
C ALA A 153 -28.62 4.60 -13.15
N VAL A 154 -28.75 3.76 -14.19
CA VAL A 154 -29.65 4.00 -15.33
C VAL A 154 -31.12 4.02 -14.88
N ASN A 155 -31.50 3.09 -13.99
CA ASN A 155 -32.86 3.05 -13.43
C ASN A 155 -33.19 4.31 -12.62
N ARG A 156 -32.25 4.81 -11.80
CA ARG A 156 -32.42 6.08 -11.07
C ARG A 156 -32.54 7.28 -12.02
N ALA A 157 -31.70 7.36 -13.05
CA ALA A 157 -31.77 8.43 -14.04
C ALA A 157 -33.10 8.43 -14.83
N LEU A 158 -33.60 7.25 -15.21
CA LEU A 158 -34.91 7.09 -15.88
C LEU A 158 -36.09 7.45 -14.97
N GLN A 159 -36.01 7.14 -13.68
CA GLN A 159 -37.03 7.54 -12.70
C GLN A 159 -37.03 9.06 -12.51
N GLN A 160 -35.85 9.67 -12.36
CA GLN A 160 -35.70 11.13 -12.27
C GLN A 160 -36.26 11.82 -13.51
N TYR A 161 -35.88 11.40 -14.72
CA TYR A 161 -36.40 11.96 -15.97
C TYR A 161 -37.93 11.87 -16.06
N LYS A 162 -38.53 10.72 -15.71
CA LYS A 162 -40.00 10.56 -15.67
C LYS A 162 -40.65 11.50 -14.65
N GLN A 163 -40.02 11.69 -13.50
CA GLN A 163 -40.56 12.56 -12.46
C GLN A 163 -40.49 14.03 -12.89
N GLU A 164 -39.36 14.49 -13.43
CA GLU A 164 -39.18 15.84 -13.94
C GLU A 164 -40.11 16.15 -15.13
N THR A 165 -40.31 15.21 -16.06
CA THR A 165 -41.17 15.42 -17.24
C THR A 165 -42.67 15.27 -16.98
N LEU A 166 -43.08 14.50 -15.97
CA LEU A 166 -44.50 14.35 -15.60
C LEU A 166 -44.96 15.36 -14.53
N GLN A 167 -44.06 15.91 -13.70
CA GLN A 167 -44.41 16.94 -12.72
C GLN A 167 -44.30 18.36 -13.29
N ASN A 168 -43.37 18.62 -14.22
CA ASN A 168 -43.28 19.90 -14.91
C ASN A 168 -44.18 19.92 -16.16
N GLY A 169 -45.49 20.05 -15.94
CA GLY A 169 -46.47 20.16 -17.03
C GLY A 169 -46.21 21.36 -17.94
N GLY A 170 -45.71 21.10 -19.15
CA GLY A 170 -45.33 22.13 -20.13
C GLY A 170 -45.46 21.64 -21.57
N GLY A 171 -46.67 21.26 -21.99
CA GLY A 171 -46.94 20.88 -23.39
C GLY A 171 -47.04 22.10 -24.31
N PRO A 172 -46.33 22.14 -25.46
CA PRO A 172 -46.53 23.17 -26.48
C PRO A 172 -47.84 22.92 -27.25
N ASN A 173 -48.78 23.87 -27.15
CA ASN A 173 -50.04 23.83 -27.90
C ASN A 173 -49.81 24.07 -29.41
N VAL A 174 -50.62 23.42 -30.23
CA VAL A 174 -50.71 23.68 -31.68
C VAL A 174 -51.66 24.85 -31.92
N ALA A 175 -51.17 25.93 -32.53
CA ALA A 175 -52.00 26.94 -33.21
C ALA A 175 -51.21 27.55 -34.37
N ALA A 176 -51.83 27.63 -35.54
CA ALA A 176 -51.21 28.11 -36.78
C ALA A 176 -51.42 29.62 -36.99
N VAL A 177 -50.55 30.25 -37.82
CA VAL A 177 -50.91 31.16 -38.95
C VAL A 177 -49.62 31.57 -39.69
N GLN A 178 -49.76 32.03 -40.94
CA GLN A 178 -48.75 32.11 -42.01
C GLN A 178 -47.84 33.38 -42.04
N PRO A 179 -46.74 33.37 -42.84
CA PRO A 179 -45.88 34.55 -43.16
C PRO A 179 -46.45 35.35 -44.38
N PRO A 180 -45.76 36.30 -45.04
CA PRO A 180 -44.45 36.98 -44.79
C PRO A 180 -44.54 38.54 -44.80
N GLY A 181 -43.40 39.24 -44.72
CA GLY A 181 -43.33 40.71 -44.95
C GLY A 181 -41.90 41.24 -45.15
N SER A 182 -41.67 41.98 -46.23
CA SER A 182 -40.33 42.37 -46.74
C SER A 182 -40.22 43.88 -47.06
N THR A 183 -39.13 44.51 -46.64
CA THR A 183 -38.42 45.69 -47.23
C THR A 183 -37.19 45.97 -46.34
N GLU A 184 -35.95 45.78 -46.81
CA GLU A 184 -35.10 46.76 -47.53
C GLU A 184 -34.92 48.13 -46.83
N GLU A 185 -33.68 48.41 -46.40
CA GLU A 185 -32.87 49.55 -46.90
C GLU A 185 -31.38 49.44 -46.45
N THR A 186 -30.48 49.35 -47.43
CA THR A 186 -29.03 49.71 -47.36
C THR A 186 -28.87 51.18 -47.80
N PRO A 187 -27.74 51.91 -47.59
CA PRO A 187 -26.33 51.48 -47.73
C PRO A 187 -25.38 52.15 -46.68
N THR A 188 -24.04 52.36 -46.79
CA THR A 188 -23.01 52.20 -47.84
C THR A 188 -21.59 52.16 -47.21
N LYS A 189 -20.64 51.39 -47.80
CA LYS A 189 -19.16 51.64 -47.79
C LYS A 189 -18.41 51.61 -46.42
N THR A 190 -17.10 51.36 -46.31
CA THR A 190 -15.99 51.13 -47.28
C THR A 190 -14.87 50.33 -46.61
N ASP A 191 -14.08 49.58 -47.40
CA ASP A 191 -12.64 49.25 -47.23
C ASP A 191 -12.16 48.54 -45.94
N THR A 192 -11.07 47.76 -45.90
CA THR A 192 -10.20 47.02 -46.84
C THR A 192 -9.04 46.52 -45.95
N THR A 193 -8.66 45.25 -46.04
CA THR A 193 -7.28 44.71 -46.10
C THR A 193 -7.28 43.21 -45.79
N ALA A 194 -6.45 42.47 -46.51
CA ALA A 194 -6.37 41.01 -46.48
C ALA A 194 -5.20 40.49 -45.61
N ASN A 195 -5.02 39.16 -45.69
CA ASN A 195 -3.85 38.37 -45.28
C ASN A 195 -3.67 38.09 -43.77
N SER A 196 -3.12 36.95 -43.34
CA SER A 196 -2.96 35.56 -43.82
C SER A 196 -1.86 34.92 -42.98
N SER A 197 -1.86 33.58 -42.87
CA SER A 197 -0.71 32.74 -42.50
C SER A 197 -0.34 32.60 -41.02
N THR A 198 -0.44 31.35 -40.53
CA THR A 198 0.63 30.53 -39.89
C THR A 198 1.81 31.26 -39.23
N ASP A 199 2.32 30.83 -38.08
CA ASP A 199 3.08 29.57 -37.97
C ASP A 199 3.42 29.18 -36.50
N ASN A 200 3.99 27.99 -36.33
CA ASN A 200 4.40 27.29 -35.11
C ASN A 200 5.40 28.04 -34.20
N ARG A 201 5.27 27.84 -32.88
CA ARG A 201 6.34 27.54 -31.88
C ARG A 201 5.77 27.56 -30.45
N LYS A 202 6.30 26.83 -29.46
CA LYS A 202 7.44 25.89 -29.41
C LYS A 202 7.22 24.91 -28.26
#